data_AF-A0A536DWW1-F1
#
_entry.id   AF-A0A536DWW1-F1
#
_cell.length_a   1.000
_cell.length_b   1.000
_cell.length_c   1.000
_cell.angle_alpha   90.00
_cell.angle_beta   90.00
_cell.angle_gamma   90.00
#
_symmetry.space_group_name_H-M   'P 1'
#
loop_
_entity.id
_entity.type
_entity.pdbx_description
1 polymer ?
#
loop_
_entity_poly.entity_id
_entity_poly.type
_entity_poly.pdbx_seq_one_letter_code
_entity_poly.pdbx_strand_id
1 'polypeptide(L)'
;MALAGAAVSRSIGAEIIKDVSAGFRSSPSTGGQGGTSTASSATATPTATATPTATPTPTPAPTPATVTIPVPVIQQSMVLDCETAALQQGLAYYGINVSQSELFAEESADVRLPVMGANHTVLRWGNPYTNFVGYVNGSDWTPTGFGVYWPVILRLARTHGLPNAVGGEGFDPSRIYSELAAGHPVQVWIQTRFARVQLGTWTAWDGTQVRYSFAEHSVTLSGVSPTEVRVNDVLNASQYWVSKALFEANFADFNNMAVIFQ
;
A
#
# COMPACT_ATOMS: atom_id res chain seq x y z
N MET A 1 -47.15 35.46 -2.70
CA MET A 1 -46.54 36.74 -3.08
C MET A 1 -45.09 36.73 -2.60
N ALA A 2 -44.16 37.07 -3.49
CA ALA A 2 -42.73 36.85 -3.36
C ALA A 2 -42.02 37.94 -2.54
N LEU A 3 -41.04 37.51 -1.74
CA LEU A 3 -39.90 38.25 -1.15
C LEU A 3 -38.89 37.17 -0.73
N ALA A 4 -37.57 37.28 -0.75
CA ALA A 4 -36.57 38.22 -1.26
C ALA A 4 -35.22 37.49 -1.04
N GLY A 5 -34.16 37.82 -1.77
CA GLY A 5 -32.82 37.30 -1.44
C GLY A 5 -31.77 37.51 -2.52
N ALA A 6 -31.25 38.73 -2.61
CA ALA A 6 -30.10 39.07 -3.44
C ALA A 6 -28.79 38.58 -2.80
N ALA A 7 -27.90 37.99 -3.59
CA ALA A 7 -26.52 37.71 -3.20
C ALA A 7 -25.57 38.58 -4.05
N VAL A 8 -24.81 39.42 -3.35
CA VAL A 8 -23.76 40.28 -3.89
C VAL A 8 -22.47 39.47 -3.95
N SER A 9 -21.86 39.36 -5.14
CA SER A 9 -20.51 38.82 -5.32
C SER A 9 -19.54 39.98 -5.49
N ARG A 10 -18.49 40.03 -4.65
CA ARG A 10 -17.37 40.98 -4.79
C ARG A 10 -16.12 40.22 -5.19
N SER A 11 -15.55 40.62 -6.33
CA SER A 11 -14.19 40.29 -6.75
C SER A 11 -13.19 41.25 -6.11
N ILE A 12 -11.99 40.74 -5.81
CA ILE A 12 -10.77 41.54 -5.64
C ILE A 12 -9.61 40.69 -6.20
N GLY A 13 -8.79 41.28 -7.07
CA GLY A 13 -7.64 40.65 -7.72
C GLY A 13 -6.28 41.21 -7.26
N ALA A 14 -5.23 40.53 -7.74
CA ALA A 14 -3.80 40.89 -7.95
C ALA A 14 -2.98 41.39 -6.72
N GLU A 15 -1.66 41.23 -6.55
CA GLU A 15 -0.48 41.21 -7.46
C GLU A 15 0.77 40.57 -6.75
N ILE A 16 1.61 39.88 -7.55
CA ILE A 16 3.07 40.05 -7.79
C ILE A 16 4.08 40.24 -6.63
N ILE A 17 5.17 39.43 -6.58
CA ILE A 17 6.61 39.86 -6.47
C ILE A 17 7.55 38.85 -7.19
N LYS A 18 8.62 39.39 -7.79
CA LYS A 18 9.68 38.89 -8.68
C LYS A 18 10.85 38.09 -8.04
N ASP A 19 11.47 37.27 -8.91
CA ASP A 19 12.90 36.93 -9.17
C ASP A 19 14.00 37.23 -8.13
N VAL A 20 14.94 36.26 -7.98
CA VAL A 20 16.41 36.47 -8.13
C VAL A 20 17.10 35.17 -8.63
N SER A 21 18.10 35.38 -9.48
CA SER A 21 18.88 34.47 -10.33
C SER A 21 20.24 34.03 -9.73
N ALA A 22 20.83 32.93 -10.25
CA ALA A 22 22.26 32.69 -10.55
C ALA A 22 22.51 31.15 -10.61
N GLY A 23 23.16 30.51 -11.59
CA GLY A 23 24.07 30.95 -12.65
C GLY A 23 25.53 30.62 -12.31
N PHE A 24 26.03 29.42 -12.62
CA PHE A 24 27.48 29.21 -12.76
C PHE A 24 27.83 28.21 -13.88
N ARG A 25 28.84 28.61 -14.66
CA ARG A 25 29.27 28.10 -15.96
C ARG A 25 30.30 26.98 -15.82
N SER A 26 30.30 26.08 -16.80
CA SER A 26 31.37 25.11 -17.10
C SER A 26 32.22 25.60 -18.29
N SER A 27 33.52 25.27 -18.28
CA SER A 27 34.37 25.22 -19.49
C SER A 27 35.59 24.30 -19.28
N PRO A 28 36.12 23.63 -20.33
CA PRO A 28 37.08 22.54 -20.20
C PRO A 28 38.46 22.78 -20.83
N SER A 29 39.40 21.90 -20.44
CA SER A 29 40.54 21.29 -21.17
C SER A 29 41.50 22.11 -22.07
N THR A 30 42.79 21.88 -21.84
CA THR A 30 43.90 21.85 -22.84
C THR A 30 45.08 21.17 -22.11
N GLY A 31 45.84 20.19 -22.59
CA GLY A 31 46.25 19.84 -23.95
C GLY A 31 47.72 20.23 -24.11
N GLY A 32 48.66 19.27 -24.09
CA GLY A 32 50.09 19.57 -24.33
C GLY A 32 51.04 18.38 -24.14
N GLN A 33 51.34 17.69 -25.25
CA GLN A 33 52.45 16.74 -25.40
C GLN A 33 53.74 17.46 -25.86
N GLY A 34 54.89 16.89 -25.53
CA GLY A 34 56.07 16.88 -26.40
C GLY A 34 57.31 17.60 -25.87
N GLY A 35 58.41 16.86 -25.68
CA GLY A 35 59.73 17.45 -25.47
C GLY A 35 60.76 16.50 -24.84
N THR A 36 61.50 15.79 -25.68
CA THR A 36 62.67 14.95 -25.37
C THR A 36 63.91 15.77 -24.98
N SER A 37 64.68 15.33 -23.97
CA SER A 37 66.13 15.64 -23.85
C SER A 37 66.83 14.84 -22.74
N THR A 38 67.68 13.91 -23.17
CA THR A 38 69.01 13.47 -22.67
C THR A 38 69.46 13.72 -21.21
N ALA A 39 69.69 12.58 -20.53
CA ALA A 39 70.86 12.16 -19.73
C ALA A 39 71.56 13.13 -18.75
N SER A 40 71.47 12.79 -17.45
CA SER A 40 72.64 12.80 -16.57
C SER A 40 72.47 11.79 -15.43
N SER A 41 73.51 10.98 -15.23
CA SER A 41 73.62 9.94 -14.21
C SER A 41 73.89 10.57 -12.85
N ALA A 42 72.97 10.37 -11.91
CA ALA A 42 73.20 10.61 -10.49
C ALA A 42 72.80 9.34 -9.73
N THR A 43 73.77 8.74 -9.04
CA THR A 43 73.58 7.59 -8.16
C THR A 43 72.64 7.98 -7.01
N ALA A 44 71.38 7.53 -7.07
CA ALA A 44 70.41 7.71 -5.99
C ALA A 44 70.65 6.67 -4.88
N THR A 45 70.82 7.16 -3.66
CA THR A 45 70.74 6.37 -2.42
C THR A 45 69.38 5.67 -2.34
N PRO A 46 69.27 4.40 -1.90
CA PRO A 46 67.98 3.73 -1.81
C PRO A 46 67.10 4.42 -0.76
N THR A 47 66.08 5.14 -1.21
CA THR A 47 64.98 5.63 -0.37
C THR A 47 64.19 4.43 0.14
N ALA A 48 63.99 4.34 1.46
CA ALA A 48 63.16 3.32 2.07
C ALA A 48 61.76 3.35 1.46
N THR A 49 61.34 2.23 0.86
CA THR A 49 59.99 2.03 0.33
C THR A 49 58.99 2.18 1.48
N ALA A 50 58.17 3.24 1.44
CA ALA A 50 57.05 3.38 2.36
C ALA A 50 56.10 2.18 2.16
N THR A 51 55.85 1.43 3.23
CA THR A 51 54.86 0.36 3.24
C THR A 51 53.49 0.96 2.89
N PRO A 52 52.76 0.42 1.90
CA PRO A 52 51.43 0.94 1.58
C PRO A 52 50.52 0.78 2.80
N THR A 53 49.98 1.89 3.29
CA THR A 53 48.92 1.88 4.30
C THR A 53 47.72 1.16 3.71
N ALA A 54 47.30 0.06 4.35
CA ALA A 54 46.11 -0.67 3.94
C ALA A 54 44.89 0.25 4.00
N THR A 55 44.23 0.46 2.86
CA THR A 55 42.92 1.10 2.80
C THR A 55 41.93 0.28 3.63
N PRO A 56 41.22 0.86 4.61
CA PRO A 56 40.23 0.11 5.37
C PRO A 56 39.18 -0.44 4.41
N THR A 57 39.01 -1.76 4.40
CA THR A 57 37.90 -2.43 3.72
C THR A 57 36.60 -1.86 4.28
N PRO A 58 35.67 -1.33 3.46
CA PRO A 58 34.40 -0.83 3.97
C PRO A 58 33.68 -1.99 4.67
N THR A 59 33.38 -1.80 5.96
CA THR A 59 32.52 -2.72 6.70
C THR A 59 31.16 -2.72 6.00
N PRO A 60 30.65 -3.89 5.55
CA PRO A 60 29.34 -3.94 4.91
C PRO A 60 28.30 -3.36 5.89
N ALA A 61 27.49 -2.42 5.38
CA ALA A 61 26.38 -1.87 6.15
C ALA A 61 25.48 -3.03 6.62
N PRO A 62 24.94 -2.97 7.86
CA PRO A 62 24.04 -4.00 8.35
C PRO A 62 22.87 -4.14 7.37
N THR A 63 22.68 -5.36 6.86
CA THR A 63 21.49 -5.71 6.05
C THR A 63 20.25 -5.38 6.87
N PRO A 64 19.25 -4.66 6.31
CA PRO A 64 18.02 -4.36 7.04
C PRO A 64 17.39 -5.67 7.51
N ALA A 65 16.97 -5.73 8.78
CA ALA A 65 16.49 -6.96 9.38
C ALA A 65 15.17 -7.42 8.74
N THR A 66 15.07 -8.72 8.45
CA THR A 66 13.79 -9.35 8.10
C THR A 66 13.01 -9.60 9.38
N VAL A 67 11.78 -9.09 9.44
CA VAL A 67 10.84 -9.28 10.55
C VAL A 67 9.69 -10.16 10.09
N THR A 68 9.32 -11.12 10.93
CA THR A 68 8.12 -11.94 10.75
C THR A 68 7.28 -11.89 12.02
N ILE A 69 5.97 -11.75 11.83
CA ILE A 69 4.96 -11.71 12.87
C ILE A 69 4.21 -13.05 12.85
N PRO A 70 4.06 -13.75 13.99
CA PRO A 70 3.41 -15.06 14.04
C PRO A 70 1.87 -14.95 13.98
N VAL A 71 1.35 -14.31 12.93
CA VAL A 71 -0.08 -14.19 12.65
C VAL A 71 -0.60 -15.56 12.18
N PRO A 72 -1.67 -16.10 12.79
CA PRO A 72 -2.30 -17.34 12.32
C PRO A 72 -2.73 -17.22 10.85
N VAL A 73 -2.41 -18.24 10.04
CA VAL A 73 -2.86 -18.31 8.64
C VAL A 73 -4.20 -19.04 8.62
N ILE A 74 -5.27 -18.32 8.35
CA ILE A 74 -6.65 -18.82 8.38
C ILE A 74 -7.26 -18.67 6.98
N GLN A 75 -7.90 -19.73 6.51
CA GLN A 75 -8.63 -19.71 5.24
C GLN A 75 -9.98 -19.01 5.42
N GLN A 76 -10.38 -18.25 4.40
CA GLN A 76 -11.73 -17.71 4.31
C GLN A 76 -12.78 -18.84 4.25
N SER A 77 -13.92 -18.64 4.90
CA SER A 77 -14.93 -19.67 5.13
C SER A 77 -16.13 -19.58 4.18
N MET A 78 -16.29 -18.42 3.54
CA MET A 78 -17.31 -18.11 2.54
C MET A 78 -16.62 -17.71 1.22
N VAL A 79 -17.39 -17.48 0.16
CA VAL A 79 -16.80 -17.26 -1.18
C VAL A 79 -16.10 -15.90 -1.29
N LEU A 80 -16.66 -14.86 -0.66
CA LEU A 80 -16.24 -13.47 -0.80
C LEU A 80 -16.00 -12.78 0.56
N ASP A 81 -15.59 -13.53 1.59
CA ASP A 81 -15.31 -13.01 2.95
C ASP A 81 -13.81 -12.80 3.21
N CYS A 82 -13.02 -12.47 2.18
CA CYS A 82 -11.57 -12.35 2.32
C CYS A 82 -11.16 -11.25 3.32
N GLU A 83 -11.93 -10.17 3.41
CA GLU A 83 -11.74 -9.08 4.35
C GLU A 83 -12.06 -9.50 5.79
N THR A 84 -13.15 -10.24 5.97
CA THR A 84 -13.57 -10.79 7.26
C THR A 84 -12.56 -11.83 7.77
N ALA A 85 -12.03 -12.67 6.87
CA ALA A 85 -11.01 -13.66 7.19
C ALA A 85 -9.66 -13.00 7.56
N ALA A 86 -9.27 -11.93 6.85
CA ALA A 86 -8.07 -11.15 7.17
C ALA A 86 -8.23 -10.42 8.53
N LEU A 87 -9.41 -9.88 8.81
CA LEU A 87 -9.75 -9.33 10.13
C LEU A 87 -9.62 -10.38 11.23
N GLN A 88 -10.13 -11.60 10.99
CA GLN A 88 -9.99 -12.70 11.94
C GLN A 88 -8.52 -13.03 12.22
N GLN A 89 -7.66 -13.08 11.19
CA GLN A 89 -6.22 -13.29 11.40
C GLN A 89 -5.59 -12.19 12.27
N GLY A 90 -5.93 -10.93 12.00
CA GLY A 90 -5.49 -9.77 12.78
C GLY A 90 -5.91 -9.85 14.25
N LEU A 91 -7.18 -10.14 14.52
CA LEU A 91 -7.71 -10.32 15.87
C LEU A 91 -7.06 -11.51 16.60
N ALA A 92 -6.91 -12.64 15.90
CA ALA A 92 -6.33 -13.86 16.47
C ALA A 92 -4.86 -13.68 16.87
N TYR A 93 -4.10 -12.83 16.17
CA TYR A 93 -2.73 -12.47 16.58
C TYR A 93 -2.70 -11.83 17.98
N TYR A 94 -3.72 -11.04 18.34
CA TYR A 94 -3.88 -10.46 19.67
C TYR A 94 -4.62 -11.37 20.66
N GLY A 95 -4.80 -12.65 20.33
CA GLY A 95 -5.47 -13.62 21.19
C GLY A 95 -7.00 -13.49 21.24
N ILE A 96 -7.58 -12.68 20.35
CA ILE A 96 -9.03 -12.48 20.26
C ILE A 96 -9.60 -13.49 19.26
N ASN A 97 -10.43 -14.39 19.78
CA ASN A 97 -11.03 -15.48 18.98
C ASN A 97 -12.49 -15.14 18.67
N VAL A 98 -12.74 -14.72 17.43
CA VAL A 98 -14.09 -14.48 16.88
C VAL A 98 -14.19 -15.19 15.53
N SER A 99 -15.31 -15.83 15.22
CA SER A 99 -15.49 -16.51 13.94
C SER A 99 -15.78 -15.54 12.79
N GLN A 100 -15.49 -15.95 11.56
CA GLN A 100 -15.82 -15.16 10.36
C GLN A 100 -17.33 -14.96 10.23
N SER A 101 -18.15 -15.95 10.61
CA SER A 101 -19.60 -15.81 10.63
C SER A 101 -20.11 -14.78 11.65
N GLU A 102 -19.46 -14.66 12.81
CA GLU A 102 -19.82 -13.66 13.82
C GLU A 102 -19.44 -12.26 13.34
N LEU A 103 -18.21 -12.09 12.82
CA LEU A 103 -17.75 -10.82 12.26
C LEU A 103 -18.61 -10.37 11.07
N PHE A 104 -18.88 -11.27 10.12
CA PHE A 104 -19.68 -10.98 8.93
C PHE A 104 -21.12 -10.55 9.28
N ALA A 105 -21.71 -11.12 10.34
CA ALA A 105 -23.04 -10.72 10.81
C ALA A 105 -23.12 -9.23 11.22
N GLU A 106 -21.98 -8.60 11.53
CA GLU A 106 -21.87 -7.18 11.90
C GLU A 106 -21.47 -6.27 10.72
N GLU A 107 -21.26 -6.82 9.52
CA GLU A 107 -20.91 -6.06 8.30
C GLU A 107 -22.13 -5.48 7.56
N SER A 108 -23.35 -5.80 8.01
CA SER A 108 -24.61 -5.19 7.53
C SER A 108 -24.83 -5.31 6.02
N ALA A 109 -24.72 -6.52 5.46
CA ALA A 109 -24.74 -6.75 4.01
C ALA A 109 -25.91 -6.08 3.25
N ASP A 110 -25.57 -5.33 2.20
CA ASP A 110 -26.49 -4.75 1.22
C ASP A 110 -26.66 -5.69 0.02
N VAL A 111 -27.74 -6.47 0.02
CA VAL A 111 -28.01 -7.51 -1.00
C VAL A 111 -28.68 -7.00 -2.28
N ARG A 112 -28.81 -5.67 -2.47
CA ARG A 112 -29.31 -5.12 -3.73
C ARG A 112 -28.35 -5.49 -4.86
N LEU A 113 -28.87 -6.04 -5.95
CA LEU A 113 -28.07 -6.39 -7.12
C LEU A 113 -27.54 -5.15 -7.85
N PRO A 114 -26.39 -5.24 -8.52
CA PRO A 114 -25.82 -4.11 -9.26
C PRO A 114 -26.65 -3.74 -10.49
N VAL A 115 -26.64 -2.46 -10.84
CA VAL A 115 -27.03 -1.98 -12.17
C VAL A 115 -25.82 -2.14 -13.09
N MET A 116 -25.94 -3.06 -14.04
CA MET A 116 -24.89 -3.34 -15.01
C MET A 116 -24.98 -2.40 -16.22
N GLY A 117 -23.82 -2.02 -16.74
CA GLY A 117 -23.63 -1.29 -17.99
C GLY A 117 -23.11 -2.19 -19.11
N ALA A 118 -22.79 -1.57 -20.24
CA ALA A 118 -22.14 -2.26 -21.35
C ALA A 118 -20.76 -2.80 -20.93
N ASN A 119 -20.26 -3.81 -21.67
CA ASN A 119 -18.92 -4.38 -21.48
C ASN A 119 -18.63 -4.84 -20.04
N HIS A 120 -19.65 -5.41 -19.38
CA HIS A 120 -19.50 -5.97 -18.04
C HIS A 120 -19.09 -4.93 -16.96
N THR A 121 -19.48 -3.67 -17.14
CA THR A 121 -19.19 -2.60 -16.18
C THR A 121 -20.29 -2.50 -15.12
N VAL A 122 -19.95 -2.20 -13.88
CA VAL A 122 -20.91 -1.89 -12.82
C VAL A 122 -21.15 -0.38 -12.83
N LEU A 123 -22.39 0.05 -13.05
CA LEU A 123 -22.75 1.48 -13.03
C LEU A 123 -23.15 1.95 -11.63
N ARG A 124 -23.86 1.09 -10.88
CA ARG A 124 -24.36 1.40 -9.54
C ARG A 124 -24.52 0.14 -8.70
N TRP A 125 -24.09 0.20 -7.44
CA TRP A 125 -24.23 -0.89 -6.48
C TRP A 125 -24.20 -0.39 -5.02
N GLY A 126 -23.98 -1.28 -4.06
CA GLY A 126 -23.82 -0.95 -2.64
C GLY A 126 -22.57 -0.12 -2.37
N ASN A 127 -22.45 0.38 -1.13
CA ASN A 127 -21.30 1.16 -0.68
C ASN A 127 -20.42 0.32 0.27
N PRO A 128 -19.26 -0.20 -0.19
CA PRO A 128 -18.38 -1.04 0.62
C PRO A 128 -17.72 -0.28 1.77
N TYR A 129 -17.68 1.06 1.73
CA TYR A 129 -17.21 1.86 2.86
C TYR A 129 -18.17 1.87 4.05
N THR A 130 -19.39 1.34 3.89
CA THR A 130 -20.43 1.37 4.93
C THR A 130 -20.97 -0.02 5.28
N ASN A 131 -21.03 -0.93 4.31
CA ASN A 131 -21.66 -2.25 4.43
C ASN A 131 -20.94 -3.25 3.53
N PHE A 132 -21.01 -4.54 3.83
CA PHE A 132 -20.67 -5.57 2.84
C PHE A 132 -21.61 -5.46 1.62
N VAL A 133 -21.08 -5.60 0.40
CA VAL A 133 -21.85 -5.41 -0.83
C VAL A 133 -22.19 -6.76 -1.47
N GLY A 134 -23.49 -7.06 -1.57
CA GLY A 134 -24.05 -8.26 -2.19
C GLY A 134 -24.05 -9.50 -1.29
N TYR A 135 -24.10 -10.68 -1.91
CA TYR A 135 -24.13 -11.97 -1.22
C TYR A 135 -22.70 -12.48 -0.99
N VAL A 136 -22.34 -12.81 0.24
CA VAL A 136 -21.01 -13.34 0.60
C VAL A 136 -20.67 -14.68 -0.04
N ASN A 137 -21.69 -15.46 -0.41
CA ASN A 137 -21.57 -16.69 -1.19
C ASN A 137 -21.94 -16.50 -2.66
N GLY A 138 -21.91 -15.26 -3.14
CA GLY A 138 -22.17 -14.89 -4.53
C GLY A 138 -20.91 -15.00 -5.39
N SER A 139 -20.87 -14.19 -6.43
CA SER A 139 -19.73 -14.07 -7.33
C SER A 139 -19.44 -12.59 -7.63
N ASP A 140 -18.16 -12.28 -7.65
CA ASP A 140 -17.56 -11.06 -8.19
C ASP A 140 -17.70 -11.00 -9.72
N TRP A 141 -17.33 -12.07 -10.43
CA TRP A 141 -17.38 -12.15 -11.90
C TRP A 141 -18.79 -12.23 -12.48
N THR A 142 -19.74 -12.88 -11.80
CA THR A 142 -21.18 -12.77 -12.12
C THR A 142 -21.80 -11.90 -11.03
N PRO A 143 -21.81 -10.56 -11.18
CA PRO A 143 -21.81 -9.63 -10.06
C PRO A 143 -23.06 -9.79 -9.17
N THR A 144 -22.88 -10.51 -8.08
CA THR A 144 -23.90 -10.84 -7.08
C THR A 144 -23.36 -10.64 -5.67
N GLY A 145 -22.03 -10.64 -5.49
CA GLY A 145 -21.32 -10.22 -4.30
C GLY A 145 -20.02 -9.51 -4.67
N PHE A 146 -19.52 -8.67 -3.78
CA PHE A 146 -18.28 -7.92 -3.98
C PHE A 146 -17.35 -8.07 -2.78
N GLY A 147 -17.70 -7.44 -1.66
CA GLY A 147 -16.77 -7.27 -0.54
C GLY A 147 -17.12 -6.06 0.30
N VAL A 148 -16.17 -5.63 1.13
CA VAL A 148 -16.29 -4.53 2.09
C VAL A 148 -14.96 -3.79 2.25
N TYR A 149 -14.99 -2.50 2.56
CA TYR A 149 -13.79 -1.67 2.68
C TYR A 149 -13.44 -1.31 4.12
N TRP A 150 -12.25 -0.70 4.26
CA TRP A 150 -11.58 -0.43 5.53
C TRP A 150 -12.42 0.16 6.66
N PRO A 151 -13.43 1.06 6.47
CA PRO A 151 -14.11 1.66 7.62
C PRO A 151 -14.92 0.63 8.41
N VAL A 152 -15.49 -0.36 7.72
CA VAL A 152 -16.24 -1.45 8.35
C VAL A 152 -15.29 -2.36 9.11
N ILE A 153 -14.20 -2.78 8.47
CA ILE A 153 -13.17 -3.61 9.09
C ILE A 153 -12.53 -2.91 10.30
N LEU A 154 -12.20 -1.63 10.18
CA LEU A 154 -11.66 -0.83 11.28
C LEU A 154 -12.64 -0.73 12.45
N ARG A 155 -13.92 -0.50 12.16
CA ARG A 155 -14.96 -0.48 13.19
C ARG A 155 -14.98 -1.81 13.95
N LEU A 156 -15.02 -2.93 13.23
CA LEU A 156 -15.04 -4.26 13.83
C LEU A 156 -13.77 -4.56 14.62
N ALA A 157 -12.59 -4.25 14.09
CA ALA A 157 -11.34 -4.39 14.84
C ALA A 157 -11.39 -3.64 16.19
N ARG A 158 -11.88 -2.40 16.18
CA ARG A 158 -12.01 -1.58 17.39
C ARG A 158 -13.05 -2.10 18.37
N THR A 159 -14.22 -2.52 17.90
CA THR A 159 -15.29 -3.05 18.76
C THR A 159 -14.95 -4.42 19.34
N HIS A 160 -14.10 -5.20 18.66
CA HIS A 160 -13.68 -6.53 19.09
C HIS A 160 -12.35 -6.55 19.87
N GLY A 161 -11.84 -5.39 20.32
CA GLY A 161 -10.75 -5.33 21.30
C GLY A 161 -9.42 -4.75 20.81
N LEU A 162 -9.38 -4.18 19.61
CA LEU A 162 -8.23 -3.41 19.09
C LEU A 162 -8.56 -1.92 18.97
N PRO A 163 -8.79 -1.20 20.10
CA PRO A 163 -9.26 0.18 20.08
C PRO A 163 -8.25 1.14 19.42
N ASN A 164 -6.97 0.76 19.37
CA ASN A 164 -5.91 1.56 18.78
C ASN A 164 -5.72 1.29 17.28
N ALA A 165 -6.44 0.33 16.70
CA ALA A 165 -6.37 0.05 15.27
C ALA A 165 -6.56 1.34 14.45
N VAL A 166 -5.82 1.45 13.35
CA VAL A 166 -5.83 2.61 12.45
C VAL A 166 -6.15 2.11 11.04
N GLY A 167 -7.11 2.73 10.38
CA GLY A 167 -7.48 2.37 9.01
C GLY A 167 -7.69 3.60 8.16
N GLY A 168 -7.59 3.41 6.85
CA GLY A 168 -7.68 4.51 5.90
C GLY A 168 -7.27 4.10 4.49
N GLU A 169 -7.33 5.08 3.61
CA GLU A 169 -6.70 5.07 2.29
C GLU A 169 -5.56 6.09 2.27
N GLY A 170 -4.71 6.01 1.24
CA GLY A 170 -3.62 6.95 1.01
C GLY A 170 -2.39 6.69 1.89
N PHE A 171 -2.26 5.50 2.47
CA PHE A 171 -1.05 5.14 3.20
C PHE A 171 0.18 5.21 2.29
N ASP A 172 1.26 5.79 2.80
CA ASP A 172 2.59 5.60 2.22
C ASP A 172 3.03 4.14 2.47
N PRO A 173 3.50 3.38 1.46
CA PRO A 173 3.98 2.02 1.66
C PRO A 173 5.04 1.89 2.77
N SER A 174 5.87 2.91 2.97
CA SER A 174 6.86 2.94 4.05
C SER A 174 6.23 2.92 5.44
N ARG A 175 5.03 3.49 5.61
CA ARG A 175 4.26 3.38 6.86
C ARG A 175 3.90 1.92 7.13
N ILE A 176 3.42 1.19 6.12
CA ILE A 176 3.08 -0.23 6.24
C ILE A 176 4.31 -1.03 6.70
N TYR A 177 5.47 -0.77 6.10
CA TYR A 177 6.72 -1.45 6.47
C TYR A 177 7.15 -1.15 7.90
N SER A 178 6.97 0.09 8.36
CA SER A 178 7.31 0.48 9.74
C SER A 178 6.41 -0.22 10.77
N GLU A 179 5.12 -0.40 10.47
CA GLU A 179 4.18 -1.12 11.35
C GLU A 179 4.52 -2.60 11.42
N LEU A 180 4.82 -3.22 10.27
CA LEU A 180 5.25 -4.62 10.23
C LEU A 180 6.57 -4.83 11.01
N ALA A 181 7.51 -3.89 10.89
CA ALA A 181 8.77 -3.93 11.65
C ALA A 181 8.55 -3.73 13.16
N ALA A 182 7.50 -2.99 13.55
CA ALA A 182 7.09 -2.80 14.94
C ALA A 182 6.28 -3.99 15.50
N GLY A 183 5.96 -4.99 14.67
CA GLY A 183 5.20 -6.17 15.09
C GLY A 183 3.69 -6.02 14.94
N HIS A 184 3.20 -5.00 14.24
CA HIS A 184 1.77 -4.80 13.99
C HIS A 184 1.39 -5.41 12.63
N PRO A 185 0.50 -6.43 12.59
CA PRO A 185 -0.03 -6.96 11.34
C PRO A 185 -0.89 -5.91 10.63
N VAL A 186 -0.95 -5.99 9.30
CA VAL A 186 -1.69 -5.01 8.48
C VAL A 186 -2.58 -5.74 7.48
N GLN A 187 -3.88 -5.53 7.53
CA GLN A 187 -4.79 -5.93 6.45
C GLN A 187 -4.74 -4.92 5.31
N VAL A 188 -4.69 -5.40 4.07
CA VAL A 188 -4.60 -4.57 2.85
C VAL A 188 -5.50 -5.11 1.75
N TRP A 189 -5.94 -4.22 0.87
CA TRP A 189 -6.70 -4.55 -0.35
C TRP A 189 -5.76 -4.53 -1.56
N ILE A 190 -5.81 -5.60 -2.34
CA ILE A 190 -4.96 -5.87 -3.50
C ILE A 190 -5.78 -6.56 -4.60
N GLN A 191 -5.13 -6.90 -5.71
CA GLN A 191 -5.71 -7.79 -6.70
C GLN A 191 -5.42 -9.25 -6.32
N THR A 192 -6.36 -10.16 -6.55
CA THR A 192 -6.20 -11.60 -6.33
C THR A 192 -4.90 -12.11 -6.94
N ARG A 193 -4.07 -12.76 -6.12
CA ARG A 193 -2.73 -13.28 -6.50
C ARG A 193 -1.78 -12.22 -7.08
N PHE A 194 -1.96 -10.94 -6.74
CA PHE A 194 -1.19 -9.81 -7.28
C PHE A 194 -1.26 -9.65 -8.81
N ALA A 195 -2.30 -10.23 -9.43
CA ALA A 195 -2.53 -10.18 -10.87
C ALA A 195 -3.45 -9.01 -11.22
N ARG A 196 -2.85 -7.87 -11.61
CA ARG A 196 -3.60 -6.65 -11.91
C ARG A 196 -4.55 -6.83 -13.10
N VAL A 197 -5.79 -6.39 -12.90
CA VAL A 197 -6.84 -6.36 -13.93
C VAL A 197 -7.38 -4.93 -14.08
N GLN A 198 -8.30 -4.74 -15.03
CA GLN A 198 -8.90 -3.43 -15.25
C GLN A 198 -9.72 -2.98 -14.03
N LEU A 199 -9.44 -1.75 -13.60
CA LEU A 199 -10.22 -1.07 -12.57
C LEU A 199 -11.47 -0.42 -13.17
N GLY A 200 -12.55 -0.45 -12.39
CA GLY A 200 -13.79 0.26 -12.68
C GLY A 200 -14.13 1.26 -11.59
N THR A 201 -15.20 2.00 -11.81
CA THR A 201 -15.83 2.83 -10.78
C THR A 201 -17.33 2.76 -10.94
N TRP A 202 -18.05 2.49 -9.84
CA TRP A 202 -19.50 2.63 -9.80
C TRP A 202 -19.92 3.78 -8.89
N THR A 203 -21.13 4.29 -9.10
CA THR A 203 -21.74 5.25 -8.18
C THR A 203 -22.64 4.50 -7.20
N ALA A 204 -22.35 4.52 -5.91
CA ALA A 204 -23.16 3.82 -4.92
C ALA A 204 -24.57 4.42 -4.80
N TRP A 205 -25.48 3.73 -4.10
CA TRP A 205 -26.85 4.21 -3.91
C TRP A 205 -26.94 5.60 -3.27
N ASP A 206 -25.98 5.95 -2.41
CA ASP A 206 -25.85 7.24 -1.73
C ASP A 206 -25.06 8.31 -2.51
N GLY A 207 -24.58 7.98 -3.73
CA GLY A 207 -23.79 8.88 -4.57
C GLY A 207 -22.28 8.75 -4.44
N THR A 208 -21.78 7.95 -3.49
CA THR A 208 -20.34 7.71 -3.30
C THR A 208 -19.72 7.09 -4.55
N GLN A 209 -18.58 7.60 -5.02
CA GLN A 209 -17.81 6.95 -6.08
C GLN A 209 -16.99 5.81 -5.47
N VAL A 210 -17.16 4.60 -5.99
CA VAL A 210 -16.49 3.41 -5.50
C VAL A 210 -15.62 2.85 -6.61
N ARG A 211 -14.29 2.92 -6.42
CA ARG A 211 -13.36 2.19 -7.26
C ARG A 211 -13.45 0.71 -6.95
N TYR A 212 -13.37 -0.14 -7.97
CA TYR A 212 -13.46 -1.59 -7.78
C TYR A 212 -12.66 -2.35 -8.84
N SER A 213 -12.51 -3.65 -8.58
CA SER A 213 -12.03 -4.67 -9.51
C SER A 213 -12.88 -5.94 -9.34
N PHE A 214 -13.03 -6.74 -10.39
CA PHE A 214 -13.59 -8.10 -10.25
C PHE A 214 -12.56 -9.14 -9.76
N ALA A 215 -11.36 -8.68 -9.44
CA ALA A 215 -10.33 -9.46 -8.77
C ALA A 215 -9.87 -8.75 -7.50
N GLU A 216 -10.76 -7.99 -6.85
CA GLU A 216 -10.49 -7.49 -5.50
C GLU A 216 -10.20 -8.66 -4.55
N HIS A 217 -9.23 -8.44 -3.66
CA HIS A 217 -8.85 -9.40 -2.64
C HIS A 217 -8.23 -8.69 -1.44
N SER A 218 -8.50 -9.20 -0.24
CA SER A 218 -7.90 -8.72 0.99
C SER A 218 -7.02 -9.78 1.63
N VAL A 219 -5.86 -9.35 2.13
CA VAL A 219 -4.85 -10.21 2.76
C VAL A 219 -4.29 -9.56 4.02
N THR A 220 -3.68 -10.37 4.90
CA THR A 220 -2.95 -9.86 6.07
C THR A 220 -1.45 -9.90 5.80
N LEU A 221 -0.78 -8.77 5.92
CA LEU A 221 0.67 -8.69 5.91
C LEU A 221 1.22 -9.07 7.29
N SER A 222 2.20 -9.96 7.32
CA SER A 222 2.75 -10.60 8.53
C SER A 222 4.28 -10.54 8.59
N GLY A 223 4.90 -9.68 7.79
CA GLY A 223 6.35 -9.52 7.82
C GLY A 223 6.87 -8.57 6.76
N VAL A 224 8.10 -8.13 6.97
CA VAL A 224 8.80 -7.20 6.08
C VAL A 224 10.28 -7.57 6.03
N SER A 225 10.87 -7.46 4.85
CA SER A 225 12.30 -7.61 4.61
C SER A 225 12.83 -6.33 3.93
N PRO A 226 14.15 -6.23 3.63
CA PRO A 226 14.66 -5.13 2.82
C PRO A 226 13.88 -4.93 1.50
N THR A 227 13.49 -6.02 0.84
CA THR A 227 12.98 -6.02 -0.53
C THR A 227 11.56 -6.56 -0.69
N GLU A 228 10.99 -7.17 0.35
CA GLU A 228 9.73 -7.91 0.26
C GLU A 228 8.80 -7.65 1.46
N VAL A 229 7.53 -7.98 1.30
CA VAL A 229 6.54 -8.14 2.36
C VAL A 229 6.05 -9.58 2.41
N ARG A 230 5.74 -10.08 3.60
CA ARG A 230 5.17 -11.41 3.80
C ARG A 230 3.66 -11.30 3.85
N VAL A 231 3.00 -12.08 3.00
CA VAL A 231 1.55 -12.11 2.83
C VAL A 231 1.01 -13.38 3.44
N ASN A 232 0.00 -13.27 4.30
CA ASN A 232 -0.91 -14.35 4.65
C ASN A 232 -2.14 -14.22 3.76
N ASP A 233 -2.31 -15.18 2.86
CA ASP A 233 -3.40 -15.20 1.88
C ASP A 233 -4.53 -16.11 2.35
N VAL A 234 -5.69 -15.50 2.58
CA VAL A 234 -6.89 -16.16 3.12
C VAL A 234 -7.57 -17.07 2.09
N LEU A 235 -7.31 -16.92 0.79
CA LEU A 235 -8.02 -17.67 -0.25
C LEU A 235 -7.78 -19.18 -0.14
N ASN A 236 -6.55 -19.56 0.22
CA ASN A 236 -6.10 -20.95 0.32
C ASN A 236 -5.23 -21.22 1.56
N ALA A 237 -5.31 -20.34 2.57
CA ALA A 237 -4.45 -20.38 3.77
C ALA A 237 -2.96 -20.56 3.43
N SER A 238 -2.47 -19.80 2.46
CA SER A 238 -1.05 -19.82 2.09
C SER A 238 -0.30 -18.61 2.64
N GLN A 239 1.01 -18.73 2.67
CA GLN A 239 1.88 -17.67 3.14
C GLN A 239 3.14 -17.60 2.29
N TYR A 240 3.46 -16.41 1.81
CA TYR A 240 4.54 -16.21 0.84
C TYR A 240 5.11 -14.80 0.91
N TRP A 241 6.28 -14.61 0.31
CA TRP A 241 6.91 -13.29 0.18
C TRP A 241 6.63 -12.71 -1.20
N VAL A 242 6.42 -11.40 -1.23
CA VAL A 242 6.17 -10.62 -2.45
C VAL A 242 7.11 -9.43 -2.46
N SER A 243 7.72 -9.13 -3.61
CA SER A 243 8.56 -7.93 -3.76
C SER A 243 7.78 -6.66 -3.44
N LYS A 244 8.42 -5.70 -2.78
CA LYS A 244 7.81 -4.41 -2.45
C LYS A 244 7.27 -3.71 -3.69
N ALA A 245 8.01 -3.77 -4.81
CA ALA A 245 7.55 -3.22 -6.09
C ALA A 245 6.24 -3.85 -6.58
N LEU A 246 6.09 -5.18 -6.49
CA LEU A 246 4.84 -5.85 -6.89
C LEU A 246 3.70 -5.54 -5.93
N PHE A 247 3.99 -5.52 -4.63
CA PHE A 247 3.03 -5.14 -3.59
C PHE A 247 2.53 -3.71 -3.80
N GLU A 248 3.43 -2.73 -3.88
CA GLU A 248 3.09 -1.29 -4.04
C GLU A 248 2.23 -1.05 -5.28
N ALA A 249 2.55 -1.71 -6.40
CA ALA A 249 1.77 -1.59 -7.63
C ALA A 249 0.33 -2.10 -7.48
N ASN A 250 0.10 -3.16 -6.69
CA ASN A 250 -1.23 -3.70 -6.41
C ASN A 250 -1.95 -2.91 -5.30
N PHE A 251 -1.22 -2.46 -4.29
CA PHE A 251 -1.75 -1.66 -3.19
C PHE A 251 -2.32 -0.32 -3.71
N ALA A 252 -1.67 0.28 -4.72
CA ALA A 252 -2.13 1.48 -5.39
C ALA A 252 -3.47 1.32 -6.14
N ASP A 253 -3.82 0.11 -6.57
CA ASP A 253 -5.10 -0.14 -7.25
C ASP A 253 -6.30 0.19 -6.35
N PHE A 254 -6.15 -0.06 -5.04
CA PHE A 254 -7.17 0.22 -4.01
C PHE A 254 -6.81 1.43 -3.16
N ASN A 255 -6.21 2.46 -3.77
CA ASN A 255 -5.87 3.72 -3.11
C ASN A 255 -4.98 3.55 -1.87
N ASN A 256 -4.10 2.54 -1.82
CA ASN A 256 -3.29 2.24 -0.65
C ASN A 256 -4.14 2.04 0.62
N MET A 257 -5.24 1.29 0.49
CA MET A 257 -6.19 1.01 1.56
C MET A 257 -5.67 -0.03 2.54
N ALA A 258 -5.65 0.30 3.83
CA ALA A 258 -5.17 -0.62 4.87
C ALA A 258 -5.91 -0.45 6.20
N VAL A 259 -5.83 -1.50 7.02
CA VAL A 259 -6.12 -1.48 8.46
C VAL A 259 -4.92 -2.06 9.20
N ILE A 260 -4.31 -1.26 10.07
CA ILE A 260 -3.20 -1.65 10.96
C ILE A 260 -3.81 -2.09 12.28
N PHE A 261 -3.50 -3.32 12.70
CA PHE A 261 -3.96 -3.91 13.95
C PHE A 261 -2.99 -3.60 15.09
N GLN A 262 -3.48 -3.02 16.20
CA GLN A 262 -2.71 -2.65 17.40
C GLN A 262 -3.61 -2.33 18.61
#